data_AF-A0A6P6WAB0-F1
#
_entry.id   AF-A0A6P6WAB0-F1
#
_cell.length_a   1.000
_cell.length_b   1.000
_cell.length_c   1.000
_cell.angle_alpha   90.00
_cell.angle_beta   90.00
_cell.angle_gamma   90.00
#
_symmetry.space_group_name_H-M   'P 1'
#
loop_
_entity.id
_entity.type
_entity.pdbx_description
1 polymer ?
#
loop_
_entity_poly.entity_id
_entity_poly.type
_entity_poly.pdbx_seq_one_letter_code
_entity_poly.pdbx_strand_id
1 'polypeptide(L)'
;MKKLSHLYFSLGLVLLCSLLSCLAMAPPNITTDQSALLSLKAKITGDPHEILASNWSATSSVCDWRGVTCGSRRRRVTALNISNLGLTGTIPPQLGNLSFLMFLDMSRNNFYGELPHELIRLFRLRVLSLGINMLSGNIPSWVGSFQQLRQFSLENNSFTGFIPPSISNLSKLETFNLQFNSLQGAIPMEIGKLKKLKHLVLNYNQLSGSLPLGLFNISSLEVIGLQGNSLSGNLPVGICSCLQGLTWLDLGLNKLSGVIPPSLSECSKLQVLWLFDNNFSGVIPEGFGNLTALKQLGLSGNNLIEYGLEGQVSTRVDVYSFGIVLMETFSRMKPSDEMFEDDLSLKSWIEESLPNATTQVIDANLLGRQDEHFNEKLECISVIFKLALSCCAKCPRDRTNMKDVVATLQKIKRQIKMMPRFET
;
A
#
# COMPACT_ATOMS: atom_id res chain seq x y z
N MET A 1 -10.36 -81.77 -20.16
CA MET A 1 -11.01 -81.46 -18.86
C MET A 1 -10.06 -80.94 -17.77
N LYS A 2 -8.81 -81.43 -17.64
CA LYS A 2 -7.90 -80.96 -16.57
C LYS A 2 -7.39 -79.50 -16.67
N LYS A 3 -7.25 -78.93 -17.88
CA LYS A 3 -6.80 -77.53 -18.06
C LYS A 3 -7.87 -76.47 -17.73
N LEU A 4 -9.15 -76.81 -17.84
CA LEU A 4 -10.25 -75.88 -17.55
C LEU A 4 -10.45 -75.68 -16.04
N SER A 5 -10.27 -76.76 -15.26
CA SER A 5 -10.31 -76.77 -13.79
C SER A 5 -9.30 -75.80 -13.16
N HIS A 6 -8.07 -75.75 -13.68
CA HIS A 6 -7.04 -74.85 -13.15
C HIS A 6 -7.34 -73.37 -13.43
N LEU A 7 -8.02 -73.06 -14.53
CA LEU A 7 -8.37 -71.68 -14.89
C LEU A 7 -9.52 -71.15 -14.01
N TYR A 8 -10.51 -71.99 -13.67
CA TYR A 8 -11.57 -71.61 -12.74
C TYR A 8 -11.07 -71.49 -11.29
N PHE A 9 -10.11 -72.33 -10.89
CA PHE A 9 -9.51 -72.24 -9.56
C PHE A 9 -8.66 -70.96 -9.40
N SER A 10 -7.89 -70.60 -10.44
CA SER A 10 -7.11 -69.36 -10.42
C SER A 10 -7.99 -68.10 -10.53
N LEU A 11 -9.06 -68.11 -11.34
CA LEU A 11 -10.04 -67.03 -11.35
C LEU A 11 -10.75 -66.88 -10.00
N GLY A 12 -11.10 -68.00 -9.36
CA GLY A 12 -11.71 -68.04 -8.04
C GLY A 12 -10.80 -67.45 -6.96
N LEU A 13 -9.49 -67.76 -6.99
CA LEU A 13 -8.51 -67.17 -6.07
C LEU A 13 -8.31 -65.68 -6.29
N VAL A 14 -8.30 -65.21 -7.54
CA VAL A 14 -8.17 -63.78 -7.87
C VAL A 14 -9.42 -63.01 -7.44
N LEU A 15 -10.62 -63.58 -7.61
CA LEU A 15 -11.88 -63.01 -7.10
C LEU A 15 -11.95 -63.02 -5.56
N LEU A 16 -11.44 -64.06 -4.91
CA LEU A 16 -11.37 -64.09 -3.43
C LEU A 16 -10.37 -63.05 -2.90
N CYS A 17 -9.21 -62.88 -3.55
CA CYS A 17 -8.22 -61.86 -3.21
C CYS A 17 -8.72 -60.43 -3.50
N SER A 18 -9.53 -60.21 -4.53
CA SER A 18 -10.14 -58.90 -4.81
C SER A 18 -11.31 -58.57 -3.89
N LEU A 19 -12.05 -59.57 -3.39
CA LEU A 19 -13.07 -59.40 -2.35
C LEU A 19 -12.47 -59.18 -0.96
N LEU A 20 -11.35 -59.85 -0.62
CA LEU A 20 -10.61 -59.66 0.64
C LEU A 20 -9.90 -58.30 0.71
N SER A 21 -9.45 -57.76 -0.42
CA SER A 21 -8.90 -56.39 -0.49
C SER A 21 -9.95 -55.29 -0.43
N CYS A 22 -11.25 -55.63 -0.50
CA CYS A 22 -12.37 -54.69 -0.38
C CYS A 22 -12.97 -54.58 1.04
N LEU A 23 -12.45 -55.33 2.02
CA LEU A 23 -12.90 -55.27 3.43
C LEU A 23 -11.84 -54.75 4.41
N ALA A 24 -10.67 -54.34 3.94
CA ALA A 24 -9.72 -53.57 4.75
C ALA A 24 -10.06 -52.08 4.69
N MET A 25 -11.15 -51.67 5.36
CA MET A 25 -11.24 -50.27 5.81
C MET A 25 -10.13 -50.05 6.83
N ALA A 26 -8.98 -49.55 6.37
CA ALA A 26 -7.95 -49.04 7.27
C ALA A 26 -8.61 -48.12 8.29
N PRO A 27 -8.32 -48.27 9.61
CA PRO A 27 -8.95 -47.44 10.62
C PRO A 27 -8.74 -45.96 10.26
N PRO A 28 -9.73 -45.08 10.49
CA PRO A 28 -9.56 -43.65 10.23
C PRO A 28 -8.31 -43.16 10.97
N ASN A 29 -7.28 -42.79 10.21
CA ASN A 29 -5.90 -42.58 10.65
C ASN A 29 -5.72 -41.25 11.43
N ILE A 30 -6.53 -41.07 12.48
CA ILE A 30 -6.49 -39.94 13.41
C ILE A 30 -5.18 -39.92 14.22
N THR A 31 -4.50 -41.05 14.33
CA THR A 31 -3.17 -41.18 14.96
C THR A 31 -2.11 -40.34 14.25
N THR A 32 -2.19 -40.20 12.94
CA THR A 32 -1.30 -39.29 12.18
C THR A 32 -1.56 -37.83 12.56
N ASP A 33 -2.83 -37.43 12.68
CA ASP A 33 -3.19 -36.07 13.09
C ASP A 33 -2.77 -35.79 14.54
N GLN A 34 -2.98 -36.77 15.43
CA GLN A 34 -2.53 -36.72 16.81
C GLN A 34 -1.02 -36.51 16.90
N SER A 35 -0.24 -37.30 16.17
CA SER A 35 1.22 -37.20 16.15
C SER A 35 1.70 -35.84 15.61
N ALA A 36 1.05 -35.32 14.57
CA ALA A 36 1.36 -33.99 14.02
C ALA A 36 1.10 -32.87 15.04
N LEU A 37 -0.04 -32.92 15.73
CA LEU A 37 -0.41 -31.93 16.75
C LEU A 37 0.45 -32.06 18.03
N LEU A 38 0.79 -33.28 18.46
CA LEU A 38 1.74 -33.46 19.56
C LEU A 38 3.15 -32.98 19.21
N SER A 39 3.56 -33.13 17.95
CA SER A 39 4.81 -32.55 17.45
C SER A 39 4.78 -31.02 17.50
N LEU A 40 3.63 -30.40 17.19
CA LEU A 40 3.42 -28.96 17.38
C LEU A 40 3.51 -28.58 18.85
N LYS A 41 2.79 -29.27 19.74
CA LYS A 41 2.88 -29.05 21.19
C LYS A 41 4.32 -29.15 21.70
N ALA A 42 5.10 -30.12 21.23
CA ALA A 42 6.50 -30.29 21.62
C ALA A 42 7.43 -29.15 21.14
N LYS A 43 7.03 -28.37 20.14
CA LYS A 43 7.74 -27.16 19.68
C LYS A 43 7.27 -25.87 20.35
N ILE A 44 6.23 -25.94 21.18
CA ILE A 44 5.82 -24.81 22.02
C ILE A 44 6.76 -24.75 23.22
N THR A 45 7.51 -23.66 23.31
CA THR A 45 8.42 -23.37 24.42
C THR A 45 7.78 -22.47 25.48
N GLY A 46 6.71 -21.76 25.13
CA GLY A 46 5.93 -20.94 26.05
C GLY A 46 4.43 -21.13 25.86
N ASP A 47 3.73 -21.48 26.94
CA ASP A 47 2.27 -21.62 27.02
C ASP A 47 1.80 -20.94 28.31
N PRO A 48 1.67 -19.60 28.32
CA PRO A 48 1.56 -18.81 29.55
C PRO A 48 0.30 -19.10 30.38
N HIS A 49 -0.70 -19.74 29.77
CA HIS A 49 -1.95 -20.12 30.40
C HIS A 49 -2.13 -21.63 30.51
N GLU A 50 -1.07 -22.40 30.23
CA GLU A 50 -1.05 -23.87 30.21
C GLU A 50 -2.20 -24.49 29.39
N ILE A 51 -2.64 -23.79 28.34
CA ILE A 51 -3.85 -24.13 27.60
C ILE A 51 -3.63 -25.42 26.81
N LEU A 52 -2.49 -25.55 26.14
CA LEU A 52 -2.16 -26.75 25.39
C LEU A 52 -1.56 -27.81 26.31
N ALA A 53 -0.79 -27.39 27.32
CA ALA A 53 -0.20 -28.29 28.31
C ALA A 53 -1.27 -29.15 29.01
N SER A 54 -2.32 -28.51 29.53
CA SER A 54 -3.40 -29.17 30.28
C SER A 54 -4.46 -29.87 29.41
N ASN A 55 -4.68 -29.40 28.18
CA ASN A 55 -5.78 -29.89 27.34
C ASN A 55 -5.35 -30.96 26.32
N TRP A 56 -4.23 -30.77 25.62
CA TRP A 56 -3.79 -31.69 24.56
C TRP A 56 -3.10 -32.90 25.18
N SER A 57 -3.88 -33.93 25.51
CA SER A 57 -3.39 -35.15 26.15
C SER A 57 -3.56 -36.36 25.23
N ALA A 58 -2.54 -37.22 25.18
CA ALA A 58 -2.56 -38.47 24.41
C ALA A 58 -3.70 -39.43 24.82
N THR A 59 -4.27 -39.22 26.01
CA THR A 59 -5.36 -40.03 26.59
C THR A 59 -6.77 -39.59 26.15
N SER A 60 -6.90 -38.42 25.52
CA SER A 60 -8.17 -37.85 25.07
C SER A 60 -8.24 -37.82 23.54
N SER A 61 -9.45 -37.73 22.97
CA SER A 61 -9.59 -37.63 21.52
C SER A 61 -9.02 -36.30 21.03
N VAL A 62 -8.26 -36.33 19.93
CA VAL A 62 -7.78 -35.13 19.23
C VAL A 62 -8.92 -34.18 18.87
N CYS A 63 -10.12 -34.71 18.61
CA CYS A 63 -11.28 -33.92 18.24
C CYS A 63 -11.88 -33.13 19.41
N ASP A 64 -11.50 -33.45 20.65
CA ASP A 64 -11.92 -32.74 21.87
C ASP A 64 -10.87 -31.70 22.28
N TRP A 65 -9.72 -31.66 21.60
CA TRP A 65 -8.65 -30.72 21.90
C TRP A 65 -9.07 -29.30 21.55
N ARG A 66 -8.78 -28.38 22.45
CA ARG A 66 -9.08 -26.96 22.27
C ARG A 66 -8.43 -26.45 20.99
N GLY A 67 -9.23 -25.80 20.17
CA GLY A 67 -8.81 -25.27 18.88
C GLY A 67 -8.80 -26.30 17.74
N VAL A 68 -9.05 -27.58 18.01
CA VAL A 68 -9.09 -28.62 16.98
C VAL A 68 -10.53 -28.90 16.58
N THR A 69 -10.79 -29.04 15.28
CA THR A 69 -12.10 -29.48 14.78
C THR A 69 -11.93 -30.61 13.79
N CYS A 70 -12.60 -31.73 14.04
CA CYS A 70 -12.59 -32.89 13.17
C CYS A 70 -13.79 -32.92 12.22
N GLY A 71 -13.59 -33.43 11.02
CA GLY A 71 -14.68 -33.66 10.06
C GLY A 71 -15.61 -34.79 10.48
N SER A 72 -16.92 -34.59 10.34
CA SER A 72 -17.98 -35.52 10.77
C SER A 72 -17.89 -36.93 10.17
N ARG A 73 -17.45 -37.05 8.91
CA ARG A 73 -17.40 -38.35 8.20
C ARG A 73 -16.14 -39.16 8.47
N ARG A 74 -14.97 -38.50 8.44
CA ARG A 74 -13.66 -39.19 8.48
C ARG A 74 -12.95 -39.05 9.82
N ARG A 75 -13.50 -38.26 10.76
CA ARG A 75 -12.89 -37.91 12.05
C ARG A 75 -11.41 -37.49 11.94
N ARG A 76 -11.07 -36.80 10.84
CA ARG A 76 -9.75 -36.21 10.59
C ARG A 76 -9.79 -34.73 10.93
N VAL A 77 -8.67 -34.17 11.35
CA VAL A 77 -8.56 -32.73 11.67
C VAL A 77 -8.79 -31.92 10.40
N THR A 78 -9.75 -31.01 10.47
CA THR A 78 -10.20 -30.14 9.38
C THR A 78 -10.00 -28.67 9.68
N ALA A 79 -9.97 -28.28 10.95
CA ALA A 79 -9.59 -26.95 11.38
C ALA A 79 -8.67 -27.01 12.60
N LEU A 80 -7.67 -26.14 12.61
CA LEU A 80 -6.84 -25.84 13.77
C LEU A 80 -6.87 -24.32 13.97
N ASN A 81 -7.44 -23.89 15.09
CA ASN A 81 -7.49 -22.51 15.53
C ASN A 81 -6.90 -22.41 16.94
N ILE A 82 -5.64 -21.99 17.01
CA ILE A 82 -4.91 -21.72 18.26
C ILE A 82 -4.48 -20.24 18.30
N SER A 83 -5.27 -19.38 17.65
CA SER A 83 -5.02 -17.94 17.62
C SER A 83 -5.19 -17.30 19.00
N ASN A 84 -4.43 -16.24 19.27
CA ASN A 84 -4.55 -15.42 20.47
C ASN A 84 -4.41 -16.21 21.79
N LEU A 85 -3.45 -17.14 21.84
CA LEU A 85 -3.18 -17.96 23.03
C LEU A 85 -1.84 -17.57 23.71
N GLY A 86 -1.10 -16.60 23.16
CA GLY A 86 0.20 -16.18 23.68
C GLY A 86 1.30 -17.23 23.54
N LEU A 87 1.12 -18.21 22.64
CA LEU A 87 2.03 -19.34 22.48
C LEU A 87 3.36 -18.91 21.87
N THR A 88 4.47 -19.39 22.42
CA THR A 88 5.83 -19.17 21.90
C THR A 88 6.40 -20.48 21.39
N GLY A 89 6.99 -20.49 20.20
CA GLY A 89 7.59 -21.69 19.62
C GLY A 89 7.82 -21.61 18.12
N THR A 90 8.08 -22.76 17.49
CA THR A 90 8.25 -22.86 16.03
C THR A 90 7.21 -23.79 15.41
N ILE A 91 6.97 -23.64 14.10
CA ILE A 91 6.06 -24.52 13.35
C ILE A 91 6.85 -25.76 12.91
N PRO A 92 6.50 -26.99 13.37
CA PRO A 92 7.20 -28.19 12.95
C PRO A 92 6.81 -28.66 11.54
N PRO A 93 7.74 -29.28 10.79
CA PRO A 93 7.45 -29.99 9.53
C PRO A 93 6.26 -30.96 9.58
N GLN A 94 6.10 -31.64 10.72
CA GLN A 94 5.05 -32.65 10.93
C GLN A 94 3.65 -32.06 10.83
N LEU A 95 3.48 -30.74 11.01
CA LEU A 95 2.18 -30.10 10.82
C LEU A 95 1.64 -30.29 9.39
N GLY A 96 2.53 -30.44 8.40
CA GLY A 96 2.18 -30.77 7.01
C GLY A 96 1.47 -32.13 6.84
N ASN A 97 1.47 -33.00 7.86
CA ASN A 97 0.77 -34.28 7.82
C ASN A 97 -0.74 -34.18 8.08
N LEU A 98 -1.25 -33.00 8.47
CA LEU A 98 -2.69 -32.73 8.63
C LEU A 98 -3.38 -32.60 7.26
N SER A 99 -3.37 -33.66 6.46
CA SER A 99 -3.79 -33.67 5.05
C SER A 99 -5.27 -33.34 4.77
N PHE A 100 -6.09 -33.25 5.82
CA PHE A 100 -7.50 -32.85 5.76
C PHE A 100 -7.76 -31.39 6.19
N LEU A 101 -6.72 -30.68 6.60
CA LEU A 101 -6.80 -29.33 7.12
C LEU A 101 -7.29 -28.36 6.03
N MET A 102 -8.39 -27.67 6.33
CA MET A 102 -8.99 -26.64 5.48
C MET A 102 -8.84 -25.25 6.10
N PHE A 103 -8.69 -25.17 7.42
CA PHE A 103 -8.58 -23.93 8.16
C PHE A 103 -7.41 -24.03 9.14
N LEU A 104 -6.43 -23.16 8.97
CA LEU A 104 -5.30 -23.02 9.89
C LEU A 104 -5.20 -21.56 10.34
N ASP A 105 -5.43 -21.33 11.62
CA ASP A 105 -5.25 -20.03 12.25
C ASP A 105 -4.37 -20.17 13.50
N MET A 106 -3.17 -19.61 13.40
CA MET A 106 -2.18 -19.53 14.49
C MET A 106 -1.82 -18.06 14.78
N SER A 107 -2.65 -17.12 14.33
CA SER A 107 -2.39 -15.69 14.43
C SER A 107 -2.39 -15.17 15.87
N ARG A 108 -1.77 -14.01 16.10
CA ARG A 108 -1.69 -13.35 17.43
C ARG A 108 -1.03 -14.24 18.48
N ASN A 109 0.16 -14.73 18.17
CA ASN A 109 1.00 -15.53 19.06
C ASN A 109 2.46 -15.05 18.92
N ASN A 110 3.39 -15.80 19.50
CA ASN A 110 4.83 -15.54 19.47
C ASN A 110 5.57 -16.62 18.66
N PHE A 111 4.98 -17.14 17.58
CA PHE A 111 5.66 -18.11 16.71
C PHE A 111 6.80 -17.44 15.94
N TYR A 112 7.94 -18.11 15.84
CA TYR A 112 9.14 -17.60 15.16
C TYR A 112 9.79 -18.64 14.24
N GLY A 113 10.78 -18.20 13.46
CA GLY A 113 11.46 -19.01 12.45
C GLY A 113 10.73 -19.03 11.11
N GLU A 114 11.23 -19.87 10.19
CA GLU A 114 10.70 -19.96 8.82
C GLU A 114 9.53 -20.94 8.69
N LEU A 115 8.77 -20.81 7.60
CA LEU A 115 7.71 -21.77 7.27
C LEU A 115 8.31 -23.09 6.76
N PRO A 116 8.02 -24.24 7.40
CA PRO A 116 8.57 -25.52 6.95
C PRO A 116 7.99 -25.94 5.59
N HIS A 117 8.85 -26.50 4.73
CA HIS A 117 8.50 -26.87 3.37
C HIS A 117 7.34 -27.88 3.29
N GLU A 118 7.22 -28.77 4.27
CA GLU A 118 6.21 -29.83 4.36
C GLU A 118 4.77 -29.29 4.40
N LEU A 119 4.56 -28.01 4.71
CA LEU A 119 3.24 -27.37 4.63
C LEU A 119 2.66 -27.40 3.22
N ILE A 120 3.48 -27.58 2.17
CA ILE A 120 3.02 -27.83 0.79
C ILE A 120 2.00 -28.97 0.69
N ARG A 121 2.04 -29.93 1.62
CA ARG A 121 1.13 -31.09 1.66
C ARG A 121 -0.30 -30.73 2.10
N LEU A 122 -0.55 -29.52 2.57
CA LEU A 122 -1.85 -29.06 3.03
C LEU A 122 -2.74 -28.55 1.86
N PHE A 123 -2.86 -29.35 0.81
CA PHE A 123 -3.52 -28.99 -0.46
C PHE A 123 -5.02 -28.65 -0.35
N ARG A 124 -5.65 -28.89 0.81
CA ARG A 124 -7.06 -28.58 1.08
C ARG A 124 -7.28 -27.24 1.78
N LEU A 125 -6.22 -26.53 2.14
CA LEU A 125 -6.33 -25.26 2.84
C LEU A 125 -7.19 -24.27 2.06
N ARG A 126 -8.11 -23.65 2.79
CA ARG A 126 -8.98 -22.56 2.37
C ARG A 126 -8.64 -21.28 3.10
N VAL A 127 -8.24 -21.39 4.36
CA VAL A 127 -7.78 -20.28 5.19
C VAL A 127 -6.43 -20.65 5.78
N LEU A 128 -5.44 -19.79 5.55
CA LEU A 128 -4.14 -19.82 6.20
C LEU A 128 -3.88 -18.44 6.81
N SER A 129 -3.92 -18.37 8.13
CA SER A 129 -3.73 -17.15 8.91
C SER A 129 -2.61 -17.36 9.93
N LEU A 130 -1.46 -16.73 9.69
CA LEU A 130 -0.28 -16.77 10.57
C LEU A 130 0.13 -15.37 11.03
N GLY A 131 -0.77 -14.38 10.90
CA GLY A 131 -0.46 -12.98 11.18
C GLY A 131 -0.18 -12.67 12.65
N ILE A 132 0.48 -11.55 12.93
CA ILE A 132 0.82 -11.06 14.28
C ILE A 132 1.60 -12.15 15.02
N ASN A 133 2.80 -12.43 14.50
CA ASN A 133 3.79 -13.38 15.03
C ASN A 133 5.20 -12.82 14.76
N MET A 134 6.24 -13.60 15.02
CA MET A 134 7.65 -13.28 14.73
C MET A 134 8.23 -14.21 13.65
N LEU A 135 7.41 -14.70 12.71
CA LEU A 135 7.85 -15.58 11.63
C LEU A 135 8.75 -14.80 10.66
N SER A 136 9.74 -15.47 10.10
CA SER A 136 10.78 -14.85 9.27
C SER A 136 11.07 -15.65 8.00
N GLY A 137 12.06 -15.19 7.22
CA GLY A 137 12.44 -15.80 5.95
C GLY A 137 11.60 -15.31 4.79
N ASN A 138 11.72 -15.96 3.64
CA ASN A 138 11.00 -15.57 2.43
C ASN A 138 9.63 -16.24 2.35
N ILE A 139 8.67 -15.59 1.69
CA ILE A 139 7.39 -16.23 1.34
C ILE A 139 7.66 -17.34 0.31
N PRO A 140 7.43 -18.62 0.63
CA PRO A 140 7.86 -19.69 -0.26
C PRO A 140 6.97 -19.81 -1.50
N SER A 141 7.58 -20.11 -2.65
CA SER A 141 6.85 -20.25 -3.92
C SER A 141 5.81 -21.39 -3.91
N TRP A 142 6.00 -22.41 -3.04
CA TRP A 142 5.06 -23.51 -2.88
C TRP A 142 3.70 -23.09 -2.32
N VAL A 143 3.55 -21.88 -1.77
CA VAL A 143 2.23 -21.33 -1.38
C VAL A 143 1.27 -21.33 -2.58
N GLY A 144 1.78 -21.12 -3.80
CA GLY A 144 0.99 -21.19 -5.04
C GLY A 144 0.38 -22.57 -5.34
N SER A 145 0.74 -23.62 -4.59
CA SER A 145 0.15 -24.97 -4.73
C SER A 145 -1.22 -25.12 -4.04
N PHE A 146 -1.62 -24.18 -3.17
CA PHE A 146 -2.87 -24.26 -2.40
C PHE A 146 -4.09 -23.85 -3.23
N GLN A 147 -4.46 -24.67 -4.20
CA GLN A 147 -5.54 -24.39 -5.18
C GLN A 147 -6.94 -24.15 -4.58
N GLN A 148 -7.14 -24.45 -3.29
CA GLN A 148 -8.40 -24.21 -2.57
C GLN A 148 -8.38 -22.95 -1.71
N LEU A 149 -7.24 -22.25 -1.63
CA LEU A 149 -7.02 -21.13 -0.72
C LEU A 149 -7.89 -19.94 -1.13
N ARG A 150 -8.58 -19.39 -0.13
CA ARG A 150 -9.46 -18.22 -0.22
C ARG A 150 -8.93 -17.07 0.61
N GLN A 151 -8.32 -17.36 1.75
CA GLN A 151 -7.69 -16.35 2.60
C GLN A 151 -6.26 -16.76 2.91
N PHE A 152 -5.35 -15.84 2.62
CA PHE A 152 -3.94 -15.95 2.97
C PHE A 152 -3.51 -14.68 3.69
N SER A 153 -3.17 -14.81 4.98
CA SER A 153 -2.63 -13.71 5.78
C SER A 153 -1.35 -14.10 6.50
N LEU A 154 -0.31 -13.29 6.28
CA LEU A 154 0.97 -13.28 7.01
C LEU A 154 1.24 -11.89 7.62
N GLU A 155 0.20 -11.08 7.81
CA GLU A 155 0.31 -9.70 8.31
C GLU A 155 1.13 -9.60 9.61
N ASN A 156 1.89 -8.53 9.79
CA ASN A 156 2.63 -8.24 11.02
C ASN A 156 3.56 -9.40 11.46
N ASN A 157 4.60 -9.63 10.66
CA ASN A 157 5.65 -10.62 10.87
C ASN A 157 7.00 -10.02 10.41
N SER A 158 8.04 -10.84 10.32
CA SER A 158 9.38 -10.47 9.83
C SER A 158 9.71 -11.11 8.48
N PHE A 159 8.73 -11.33 7.60
CA PHE A 159 8.99 -11.90 6.26
C PHE A 159 9.79 -10.92 5.39
N THR A 160 10.75 -11.46 4.63
CA THR A 160 11.66 -10.73 3.74
C THR A 160 11.56 -11.24 2.30
N GLY A 161 12.37 -10.67 1.41
CA GLY A 161 12.44 -11.11 0.01
C GLY A 161 11.24 -10.65 -0.80
N PHE A 162 10.89 -11.39 -1.85
CA PHE A 162 9.90 -10.97 -2.84
C PHE A 162 8.56 -11.68 -2.65
N ILE A 163 7.47 -11.05 -3.09
CA ILE A 163 6.19 -11.74 -3.28
C ILE A 163 6.37 -12.73 -4.45
N PRO A 164 6.22 -14.05 -4.25
CA PRO A 164 6.46 -15.02 -5.32
C PRO A 164 5.38 -14.93 -6.41
N PRO A 165 5.74 -14.91 -7.70
CA PRO A 165 4.76 -14.88 -8.80
C PRO A 165 3.78 -16.05 -8.81
N SER A 166 4.16 -17.18 -8.19
CA SER A 166 3.30 -18.36 -8.02
C SER A 166 2.03 -18.08 -7.20
N ILE A 167 1.95 -16.96 -6.47
CA ILE A 167 0.71 -16.52 -5.82
C ILE A 167 -0.44 -16.37 -6.81
N SER A 168 -0.13 -16.05 -8.07
CA SER A 168 -1.12 -15.94 -9.17
C SER A 168 -1.81 -17.26 -9.53
N ASN A 169 -1.29 -18.41 -9.06
CA ASN A 169 -1.92 -19.71 -9.24
C ASN A 169 -3.12 -19.93 -8.29
N LEU A 170 -3.34 -19.05 -7.31
CA LEU A 170 -4.41 -19.17 -6.32
C LEU A 170 -5.74 -18.62 -6.85
N SER A 171 -6.30 -19.27 -7.87
CA SER A 171 -7.51 -18.83 -8.59
C SER A 171 -8.77 -18.63 -7.72
N LYS A 172 -8.78 -19.10 -6.47
CA LYS A 172 -9.87 -18.94 -5.50
C LYS A 172 -9.61 -17.90 -4.42
N LEU A 173 -8.46 -17.24 -4.44
CA LEU A 173 -8.06 -16.28 -3.41
C LEU A 173 -8.99 -15.06 -3.43
N GLU A 174 -9.53 -14.73 -2.26
CA GLU A 174 -10.44 -13.62 -1.99
C GLU A 174 -9.75 -12.56 -1.11
N THR A 175 -8.92 -13.00 -0.14
CA THR A 175 -8.17 -12.12 0.75
C THR A 175 -6.68 -12.46 0.71
N PHE A 176 -5.86 -11.45 0.39
CA PHE A 176 -4.41 -11.54 0.41
C PHE A 176 -3.84 -10.41 1.27
N ASN A 177 -3.34 -10.75 2.45
CA ASN A 177 -2.82 -9.78 3.41
C ASN A 177 -1.37 -10.09 3.82
N LEU A 178 -0.45 -9.18 3.51
CA LEU A 178 0.97 -9.26 3.87
C LEU A 178 1.48 -7.97 4.52
N GLN A 179 0.58 -7.10 4.99
CA GLN A 179 0.99 -5.82 5.58
C GLN A 179 1.93 -5.97 6.77
N PHE A 180 2.72 -4.93 7.06
CA PHE A 180 3.68 -4.90 8.18
C PHE A 180 4.68 -6.07 8.11
N ASN A 181 5.44 -6.13 7.02
CA ASN A 181 6.56 -7.05 6.85
C ASN A 181 7.74 -6.29 6.22
N SER A 182 8.82 -6.98 5.88
CA SER A 182 10.00 -6.43 5.21
C SER A 182 10.11 -6.92 3.76
N LEU A 183 8.98 -7.06 3.05
CA LEU A 183 8.94 -7.55 1.66
C LEU A 183 9.44 -6.48 0.69
N GLN A 184 10.20 -6.89 -0.31
CA GLN A 184 10.90 -6.04 -1.26
C GLN A 184 10.52 -6.34 -2.71
N GLY A 185 10.97 -5.46 -3.61
CA GLY A 185 10.79 -5.58 -5.06
C GLY A 185 9.36 -5.28 -5.52
N ALA A 186 9.08 -5.63 -6.77
CA ALA A 186 7.80 -5.29 -7.39
C ALA A 186 6.67 -6.23 -6.99
N ILE A 187 5.44 -5.68 -6.99
CA ILE A 187 4.23 -6.50 -6.98
C ILE A 187 4.20 -7.31 -8.29
N PRO A 188 4.12 -8.65 -8.27
CA PRO A 188 4.17 -9.46 -9.48
C PRO A 188 3.07 -9.08 -10.48
N MET A 189 3.44 -8.95 -11.76
CA MET A 189 2.49 -8.58 -12.83
C MET A 189 1.35 -9.60 -12.99
N GLU A 190 1.60 -10.85 -12.62
CA GLU A 190 0.64 -11.94 -12.67
C GLU A 190 -0.48 -11.83 -11.63
N ILE A 191 -0.40 -10.89 -10.67
CA ILE A 191 -1.48 -10.65 -9.69
C ILE A 191 -2.84 -10.42 -10.39
N GLY A 192 -2.83 -9.85 -11.60
CA GLY A 192 -4.02 -9.64 -12.43
C GLY A 192 -4.79 -10.93 -12.80
N LYS A 193 -4.22 -12.12 -12.60
CA LYS A 193 -4.88 -13.42 -12.79
C LYS A 193 -5.86 -13.77 -11.66
N LEU A 194 -5.76 -13.12 -10.49
CA LEU A 194 -6.57 -13.42 -9.31
C LEU A 194 -7.97 -12.80 -9.39
N LYS A 195 -8.81 -13.29 -10.31
CA LYS A 195 -10.13 -12.74 -10.64
C LYS A 195 -11.20 -12.81 -9.54
N LYS A 196 -10.88 -13.40 -8.39
CA LYS A 196 -11.76 -13.47 -7.20
C LYS A 196 -11.26 -12.63 -6.04
N LEU A 197 -10.11 -11.97 -6.19
CA LEU A 197 -9.49 -11.20 -5.13
C LEU A 197 -10.37 -9.98 -4.80
N LYS A 198 -10.72 -9.85 -3.53
CA LYS A 198 -11.51 -8.75 -2.98
C LYS A 198 -10.66 -7.80 -2.15
N HIS A 199 -9.75 -8.36 -1.36
CA HIS A 199 -8.90 -7.60 -0.45
C HIS A 199 -7.43 -7.87 -0.78
N LEU A 200 -6.74 -6.85 -1.26
CA LEU A 200 -5.29 -6.83 -1.42
C LEU A 200 -4.70 -5.83 -0.43
N VAL A 201 -3.98 -6.32 0.56
CA VAL A 201 -3.45 -5.49 1.65
C VAL A 201 -1.96 -5.79 1.83
N LEU A 202 -1.11 -4.86 1.37
CA LEU A 202 0.35 -4.95 1.40
C LEU A 202 1.00 -3.71 2.05
N ASN A 203 0.24 -2.98 2.89
CA ASN A 203 0.70 -1.76 3.56
C ASN A 203 2.01 -2.00 4.34
N TYR A 204 2.84 -0.97 4.47
CA TYR A 204 4.04 -0.98 5.31
C TYR A 204 4.97 -2.16 5.00
N ASN A 205 5.50 -2.14 3.78
CA ASN A 205 6.56 -3.03 3.29
C ASN A 205 7.62 -2.17 2.57
N GLN A 206 8.58 -2.81 1.89
CA GLN A 206 9.62 -2.18 1.09
C GLN A 206 9.39 -2.42 -0.41
N LEU A 207 8.12 -2.56 -0.83
CA LEU A 207 7.78 -2.84 -2.23
C LEU A 207 8.12 -1.64 -3.11
N SER A 208 8.56 -1.89 -4.33
CA SER A 208 9.04 -0.86 -5.26
C SER A 208 8.59 -1.10 -6.70
N GLY A 209 8.90 -0.16 -7.60
CA GLY A 209 8.47 -0.24 -8.99
C GLY A 209 7.01 0.17 -9.19
N SER A 210 6.51 -0.01 -10.41
CA SER A 210 5.17 0.44 -10.79
C SER A 210 4.06 -0.54 -10.42
N LEU A 211 2.86 0.01 -10.22
CA LEU A 211 1.66 -0.81 -10.03
C LEU A 211 1.37 -1.63 -11.30
N PRO A 212 1.19 -2.95 -11.20
CA PRO A 212 0.92 -3.77 -12.37
C PRO A 212 -0.45 -3.45 -12.94
N LEU A 213 -0.52 -3.08 -14.23
CA LEU A 213 -1.78 -2.70 -14.89
C LEU A 213 -2.88 -3.77 -14.77
N GLY A 214 -2.48 -5.05 -14.73
CA GLY A 214 -3.40 -6.17 -14.54
C GLY A 214 -4.16 -6.15 -13.21
N LEU A 215 -3.66 -5.45 -12.18
CA LEU A 215 -4.34 -5.26 -10.89
C LEU A 215 -5.68 -4.54 -11.08
N PHE A 216 -5.72 -3.53 -11.94
CA PHE A 216 -6.92 -2.74 -12.23
C PHE A 216 -7.93 -3.47 -13.12
N ASN A 217 -7.60 -4.67 -13.60
CA ASN A 217 -8.49 -5.56 -14.35
C ASN A 217 -9.16 -6.64 -13.46
N ILE A 218 -9.06 -6.51 -12.13
CA ILE A 218 -9.68 -7.44 -11.18
C ILE A 218 -10.98 -6.82 -10.66
N SER A 219 -12.08 -7.01 -11.39
CA SER A 219 -13.38 -6.37 -11.09
C SER A 219 -14.00 -6.78 -9.75
N SER A 220 -13.47 -7.81 -9.09
CA SER A 220 -13.89 -8.23 -7.75
C SER A 220 -13.24 -7.43 -6.61
N LEU A 221 -12.26 -6.57 -6.88
CA LEU A 221 -11.56 -5.83 -5.83
C LEU A 221 -12.47 -4.83 -5.13
N GLU A 222 -12.44 -4.87 -3.81
CA GLU A 222 -13.17 -4.00 -2.90
C GLU A 222 -12.21 -3.14 -2.06
N VAL A 223 -11.02 -3.68 -1.74
CA VAL A 223 -9.99 -3.03 -0.92
C VAL A 223 -8.62 -3.20 -1.56
N ILE A 224 -7.94 -2.09 -1.79
CA ILE A 224 -6.53 -2.01 -2.17
C ILE A 224 -5.82 -1.15 -1.13
N GLY A 225 -4.94 -1.77 -0.33
CA GLY A 225 -4.07 -1.10 0.62
C GLY A 225 -2.62 -1.35 0.29
N LEU A 226 -1.91 -0.32 -0.15
CA LEU A 226 -0.49 -0.33 -0.54
C LEU A 226 0.31 0.80 0.13
N GLN A 227 -0.24 1.38 1.20
CA GLN A 227 0.34 2.49 1.95
C GLN A 227 1.76 2.17 2.42
N GLY A 228 2.65 3.16 2.52
CA GLY A 228 3.94 2.99 3.19
C GLY A 228 4.86 2.00 2.48
N ASN A 229 5.07 2.22 1.19
CA ASN A 229 5.98 1.46 0.34
C ASN A 229 6.86 2.43 -0.48
N SER A 230 7.63 1.91 -1.43
CA SER A 230 8.43 2.69 -2.39
C SER A 230 7.90 2.54 -3.83
N LEU A 231 6.57 2.38 -3.99
CA LEU A 231 5.93 2.25 -5.30
C LEU A 231 6.03 3.55 -6.08
N SER A 232 6.21 3.46 -7.40
CA SER A 232 6.46 4.61 -8.27
C SER A 232 5.67 4.54 -9.58
N GLY A 233 5.80 5.57 -10.41
CA GLY A 233 5.08 5.70 -11.67
C GLY A 233 3.66 6.23 -11.50
N ASN A 234 2.89 6.15 -12.57
CA ASN A 234 1.61 6.84 -12.67
C ASN A 234 0.44 5.88 -12.44
N LEU A 235 -0.68 6.44 -11.95
CA LEU A 235 -1.95 5.72 -11.93
C LEU A 235 -2.52 5.61 -13.36
N PRO A 236 -3.02 4.44 -13.78
CA PRO A 236 -3.62 4.30 -15.10
C PRO A 236 -4.94 5.07 -15.20
N VAL A 237 -5.28 5.49 -16.41
CA VAL A 237 -6.60 6.03 -16.73
C VAL A 237 -7.62 4.90 -16.74
N GLY A 238 -8.84 5.14 -16.25
CA GLY A 238 -9.93 4.17 -16.30
C GLY A 238 -9.96 3.12 -15.18
N ILE A 239 -9.28 3.39 -14.03
CA ILE A 239 -9.28 2.50 -12.85
C ILE A 239 -10.69 2.04 -12.48
N CYS A 240 -11.62 2.99 -12.40
CA CYS A 240 -12.96 2.75 -11.89
C CYS A 240 -13.93 2.20 -12.94
N SER A 241 -13.57 2.23 -14.23
CA SER A 241 -14.35 1.59 -15.28
C SER A 241 -14.42 0.06 -15.05
N CYS A 242 -13.34 -0.53 -14.53
CA CYS A 242 -13.25 -1.94 -14.15
C CYS A 242 -13.54 -2.20 -12.66
N LEU A 243 -13.16 -1.29 -11.77
CA LEU A 243 -13.22 -1.47 -10.30
C LEU A 243 -14.49 -0.85 -9.67
N GLN A 244 -15.67 -1.19 -10.20
CA GLN A 244 -16.96 -0.67 -9.72
C GLN A 244 -17.33 -1.07 -8.28
N GLY A 245 -16.65 -2.09 -7.74
CA GLY A 245 -16.79 -2.56 -6.36
C GLY A 245 -15.87 -1.88 -5.34
N LEU A 246 -14.96 -1.01 -5.79
CA LEU A 246 -13.90 -0.47 -4.94
C LEU A 246 -14.47 0.45 -3.85
N THR A 247 -14.14 0.14 -2.60
CA THR A 247 -14.57 0.90 -1.41
C THR A 247 -13.41 1.57 -0.69
N TRP A 248 -12.20 1.00 -0.82
CA TRP A 248 -11.01 1.49 -0.15
C TRP A 248 -9.83 1.46 -1.13
N LEU A 249 -9.26 2.64 -1.39
CA LEU A 249 -8.02 2.79 -2.14
C LEU A 249 -7.03 3.59 -1.29
N ASP A 250 -5.98 2.92 -0.85
CA ASP A 250 -4.94 3.52 -0.04
C ASP A 250 -3.56 3.26 -0.65
N LEU A 251 -2.98 4.34 -1.14
CA LEU A 251 -1.69 4.40 -1.80
C LEU A 251 -0.77 5.43 -1.12
N GLY A 252 -1.12 5.89 0.09
CA GLY A 252 -0.37 6.94 0.78
C GLY A 252 1.07 6.54 1.09
N LEU A 253 1.96 7.50 1.38
CA LEU A 253 3.37 7.25 1.72
C LEU A 253 4.06 6.37 0.66
N ASN A 254 4.09 6.85 -0.59
CA ASN A 254 4.75 6.18 -1.71
C ASN A 254 5.49 7.22 -2.58
N LYS A 255 6.00 6.80 -3.73
CA LYS A 255 6.69 7.65 -4.73
C LYS A 255 5.88 7.74 -6.03
N LEU A 256 4.55 7.59 -5.97
CA LEU A 256 3.69 7.68 -7.14
C LEU A 256 3.67 9.12 -7.66
N SER A 257 3.57 9.27 -8.98
CA SER A 257 3.68 10.58 -9.63
C SER A 257 2.68 10.73 -10.77
N GLY A 258 2.76 11.87 -11.46
CA GLY A 258 1.83 12.24 -12.52
C GLY A 258 0.52 12.83 -11.98
N VAL A 259 -0.47 12.94 -12.85
CA VAL A 259 -1.78 13.55 -12.52
C VAL A 259 -2.70 12.48 -11.94
N ILE A 260 -3.48 12.85 -10.91
CA ILE A 260 -4.55 12.00 -10.37
C ILE A 260 -5.61 11.79 -11.46
N PRO A 261 -5.87 10.55 -11.93
CA PRO A 261 -6.79 10.33 -13.04
C PRO A 261 -8.22 10.74 -12.69
N PRO A 262 -8.89 11.59 -13.50
CA PRO A 262 -10.27 11.99 -13.24
C PRO A 262 -11.26 10.83 -13.17
N SER A 263 -10.97 9.73 -13.88
CA SER A 263 -11.75 8.49 -13.83
C SER A 263 -11.86 7.90 -12.42
N LEU A 264 -11.01 8.30 -11.46
CA LEU A 264 -11.19 7.89 -10.06
C LEU A 264 -12.53 8.36 -9.47
N SER A 265 -13.11 9.43 -10.01
CA SER A 265 -14.46 9.89 -9.65
C SER A 265 -15.59 8.94 -10.07
N GLU A 266 -15.32 7.98 -10.96
CA GLU A 266 -16.31 6.99 -11.39
C GLU A 266 -16.47 5.85 -10.38
N CYS A 267 -15.59 5.73 -9.37
CA CYS A 267 -15.71 4.73 -8.31
C CYS A 267 -16.81 5.13 -7.33
N SER A 268 -18.08 4.99 -7.73
CA SER A 268 -19.26 5.45 -6.97
C SER A 268 -19.38 4.87 -5.55
N LYS A 269 -18.75 3.74 -5.25
CA LYS A 269 -18.76 3.09 -3.92
C LYS A 269 -17.56 3.44 -3.05
N LEU A 270 -16.64 4.28 -3.52
CA LEU A 270 -15.41 4.61 -2.82
C LEU A 270 -15.71 5.36 -1.52
N GLN A 271 -15.24 4.83 -0.40
CA GLN A 271 -15.42 5.39 0.94
C GLN A 271 -14.13 5.99 1.48
N VAL A 272 -12.98 5.39 1.14
CA VAL A 272 -11.66 5.86 1.57
C VAL A 272 -10.77 6.00 0.34
N LEU A 273 -10.24 7.21 0.17
CA LEU A 273 -9.23 7.52 -0.84
C LEU A 273 -8.04 8.21 -0.16
N TRP A 274 -6.94 7.48 -0.01
CA TRP A 274 -5.71 8.00 0.57
C TRP A 274 -4.59 7.96 -0.48
N LEU A 275 -4.17 9.14 -0.92
CA LEU A 275 -3.06 9.38 -1.86
C LEU A 275 -1.99 10.31 -1.26
N PHE A 276 -2.06 10.55 0.05
CA PHE A 276 -1.18 11.50 0.73
C PHE A 276 0.30 11.08 0.69
N ASP A 277 1.21 12.02 0.88
CA ASP A 277 2.66 11.82 0.90
C ASP A 277 3.13 11.00 -0.31
N ASN A 278 2.92 11.57 -1.50
CA ASN A 278 3.31 11.06 -2.81
C ASN A 278 3.84 12.24 -3.67
N ASN A 279 4.14 11.98 -4.93
CA ASN A 279 4.65 12.99 -5.87
C ASN A 279 3.61 13.32 -6.96
N PHE A 280 2.31 13.21 -6.66
CA PHE A 280 1.24 13.57 -7.60
C PHE A 280 1.26 15.07 -7.89
N SER A 281 0.96 15.43 -9.14
CA SER A 281 0.93 16.81 -9.63
C SER A 281 -0.38 17.13 -10.36
N GLY A 282 -0.53 18.37 -10.82
CA GLY A 282 -1.76 18.82 -11.47
C GLY A 282 -2.85 19.16 -10.46
N VAL A 283 -4.11 19.06 -10.87
CA VAL A 283 -5.27 19.51 -10.07
C VAL A 283 -6.04 18.34 -9.46
N ILE A 284 -6.76 18.61 -8.38
CA ILE A 284 -7.73 17.66 -7.83
C ILE A 284 -8.88 17.52 -8.86
N PRO A 285 -9.24 16.31 -9.30
CA PRO A 285 -10.33 16.15 -10.27
C PRO A 285 -11.68 16.67 -9.72
N GLU A 286 -12.35 17.55 -10.47
CA GLU A 286 -13.65 18.13 -10.08
C GLU A 286 -14.71 17.07 -9.78
N GLY A 287 -14.65 15.94 -10.49
CA GLY A 287 -15.55 14.80 -10.27
C GLY A 287 -15.47 14.18 -8.87
N PHE A 288 -14.43 14.46 -8.07
CA PHE A 288 -14.36 13.99 -6.68
C PHE A 288 -15.49 14.53 -5.82
N GLY A 289 -16.06 15.70 -6.17
CA GLY A 289 -17.27 16.22 -5.54
C GLY A 289 -18.51 15.32 -5.72
N ASN A 290 -18.52 14.45 -6.74
CA ASN A 290 -19.62 13.51 -7.00
C ASN A 290 -19.50 12.19 -6.23
N LEU A 291 -18.39 11.95 -5.52
CA LEU A 291 -18.17 10.74 -4.73
C LEU A 291 -18.95 10.81 -3.41
N THR A 292 -20.27 10.69 -3.48
CA THR A 292 -21.17 10.82 -2.31
C THR A 292 -20.97 9.78 -1.22
N ALA A 293 -20.35 8.64 -1.53
CA ALA A 293 -19.99 7.60 -0.56
C ALA A 293 -18.68 7.89 0.19
N LEU A 294 -17.89 8.87 -0.26
CA LEU A 294 -16.56 9.16 0.26
C LEU A 294 -16.64 9.73 1.67
N LYS A 295 -15.98 9.07 2.61
CA LYS A 295 -15.90 9.46 4.03
C LYS A 295 -14.55 10.06 4.37
N GLN A 296 -13.50 9.63 3.69
CA GLN A 296 -12.13 10.02 3.98
C GLN A 296 -11.36 10.28 2.68
N LEU A 297 -10.77 11.47 2.59
CA LEU A 297 -9.94 11.91 1.48
C LEU A 297 -8.62 12.45 2.02
N GLY A 298 -7.51 11.81 1.67
CA GLY A 298 -6.16 12.23 2.05
C GLY A 298 -5.34 12.54 0.82
N LEU A 299 -5.04 13.82 0.58
CA LEU A 299 -4.25 14.28 -0.58
C LEU A 299 -3.02 15.13 -0.18
N SER A 300 -2.80 15.35 1.12
CA SER A 300 -1.70 16.15 1.65
C SER A 300 -0.33 15.59 1.24
N GLY A 301 0.71 16.43 1.25
CA GLY A 301 2.08 15.96 0.93
C GLY A 301 2.23 15.51 -0.52
N ASN A 302 1.58 16.20 -1.45
CA ASN A 302 1.75 16.04 -2.89
C ASN A 302 2.09 17.39 -3.54
N ASN A 303 2.50 17.37 -4.80
CA ASN A 303 2.78 18.54 -5.62
C ASN A 303 1.53 19.02 -6.39
N LEU A 304 0.35 18.86 -5.79
CA LEU A 304 -0.91 19.26 -6.39
C LEU A 304 -0.99 20.78 -6.43
N ILE A 305 -1.36 21.32 -7.59
CA ILE A 305 -1.59 22.73 -7.74
C ILE A 305 -2.93 23.04 -7.09
N GLU A 306 -2.86 23.85 -6.04
CA GLU A 306 -4.00 24.36 -5.32
C GLU A 306 -4.78 25.35 -6.22
N TYR A 307 -5.84 24.89 -6.88
CA TYR A 307 -6.80 25.77 -7.53
C TYR A 307 -8.16 25.67 -6.84
N GLY A 308 -8.41 26.60 -5.92
CA GLY A 308 -9.75 26.88 -5.40
C GLY A 308 -10.20 25.99 -4.25
N LEU A 309 -9.76 26.29 -3.03
CA LEU A 309 -10.37 25.77 -1.79
C LEU A 309 -11.88 26.05 -1.65
N GLU A 310 -12.54 26.73 -2.59
CA GLU A 310 -13.96 27.08 -2.52
C GLU A 310 -14.74 26.93 -3.84
N GLY A 311 -14.16 26.42 -4.92
CA GLY A 311 -14.86 26.41 -6.22
C GLY A 311 -15.28 27.81 -6.71
N GLN A 312 -14.70 28.87 -6.14
CA GLN A 312 -14.87 30.23 -6.61
C GLN A 312 -13.70 30.58 -7.53
N VAL A 313 -14.03 30.84 -8.80
CA VAL A 313 -13.14 31.58 -9.71
C VAL A 313 -12.73 32.87 -9.00
N SER A 314 -11.44 33.02 -8.70
CA SER A 314 -10.91 34.20 -8.01
C SER A 314 -9.78 34.80 -8.82
N THR A 315 -9.88 36.09 -9.11
CA THR A 315 -8.79 36.90 -9.68
C THR A 315 -7.53 36.91 -8.81
N ARG A 316 -7.58 36.36 -7.59
CA ARG A 316 -6.43 36.22 -6.69
C ARG A 316 -5.44 35.12 -7.10
N VAL A 317 -5.81 34.26 -8.04
CA VAL A 317 -4.87 33.36 -8.73
C VAL A 317 -3.97 34.18 -9.65
N ASP A 318 -4.56 35.06 -10.47
CA ASP A 318 -3.80 35.96 -11.33
C ASP A 318 -2.87 36.87 -10.52
N VAL A 319 -3.32 37.29 -9.33
CA VAL A 319 -2.46 38.05 -8.40
C VAL A 319 -1.24 37.24 -7.97
N TYR A 320 -1.39 35.96 -7.64
CA TYR A 320 -0.25 35.10 -7.27
C TYR A 320 0.74 34.97 -8.42
N SER A 321 0.25 34.63 -9.62
CA SER A 321 1.09 34.54 -10.82
C SER A 321 1.79 35.87 -11.12
N PHE A 322 1.10 37.00 -10.94
CA PHE A 322 1.70 38.32 -11.09
C PHE A 322 2.79 38.60 -10.04
N GLY A 323 2.61 38.14 -8.80
CA GLY A 323 3.64 38.21 -7.76
C GLY A 323 4.91 37.46 -8.15
N ILE A 324 4.77 36.24 -8.70
CA ILE A 324 5.92 35.47 -9.20
C ILE A 324 6.60 36.21 -10.36
N VAL A 325 5.83 36.72 -11.34
CA VAL A 325 6.39 37.47 -12.48
C VAL A 325 7.15 38.72 -12.01
N LEU A 326 6.67 39.43 -10.98
CA LEU A 326 7.41 40.54 -10.38
C LEU A 326 8.74 40.08 -9.78
N MET A 327 8.74 38.96 -9.04
CA MET A 327 9.98 38.40 -8.48
C MET A 327 10.97 38.01 -9.57
N GLU A 328 10.50 37.36 -10.63
CA GLU A 328 11.32 36.97 -11.78
C GLU A 328 11.91 38.19 -12.49
N THR A 329 11.08 39.21 -12.72
CA THR A 329 11.48 40.42 -13.46
C THR A 329 12.59 41.19 -12.74
N PHE A 330 12.49 41.31 -11.42
CA PHE A 330 13.42 42.14 -10.63
C PHE A 330 14.64 41.37 -10.10
N SER A 331 14.59 40.04 -10.05
CA SER A 331 15.74 39.20 -9.67
C SER A 331 16.48 38.60 -10.87
N ARG A 332 15.83 38.54 -12.05
CA ARG A 332 16.29 37.81 -13.24
C ARG A 332 16.44 36.30 -13.01
N MET A 333 15.79 35.78 -11.97
CA MET A 333 15.74 34.36 -11.66
C MET A 333 14.37 33.79 -12.04
N LYS A 334 14.30 32.50 -12.34
CA LYS A 334 13.04 31.78 -12.58
C LYS A 334 12.81 30.75 -11.49
N PRO A 335 11.55 30.44 -11.12
CA PRO A 335 11.26 29.34 -10.18
C PRO A 335 11.82 27.99 -10.61
N SER A 336 12.15 27.82 -11.90
CA SER A 336 12.71 26.62 -12.49
C SER A 336 14.24 26.60 -12.60
N ASP A 337 14.94 27.62 -12.12
CA ASP A 337 16.41 27.64 -12.16
C ASP A 337 17.00 26.61 -11.18
N GLU A 338 18.11 25.97 -11.56
CA GLU A 338 18.76 24.86 -10.82
C GLU A 338 19.09 25.19 -9.36
N MET A 339 19.19 26.47 -9.00
CA MET A 339 19.44 26.90 -7.61
C MET A 339 18.23 26.64 -6.68
N PHE A 340 17.03 26.48 -7.23
CA PHE A 340 15.79 26.27 -6.47
C PHE A 340 15.38 24.80 -6.50
N GLU A 341 16.13 23.98 -5.75
CA GLU A 341 15.84 22.57 -5.52
C GLU A 341 15.50 22.34 -4.02
N ASP A 342 14.87 21.19 -3.74
CA ASP A 342 14.43 20.78 -2.41
C ASP A 342 13.49 21.80 -1.72
N ASP A 343 13.92 22.38 -0.60
CA ASP A 343 13.10 23.27 0.25
C ASP A 343 13.26 24.77 -0.11
N LEU A 344 14.14 25.12 -1.06
CA LEU A 344 14.41 26.51 -1.44
C LEU A 344 13.62 26.91 -2.69
N SER A 345 12.75 27.91 -2.55
CA SER A 345 11.96 28.47 -3.65
C SER A 345 12.37 29.91 -3.95
N LEU A 346 12.09 30.42 -5.16
CA LEU A 346 12.28 31.83 -5.51
C LEU A 346 11.62 32.77 -4.47
N LYS A 347 10.43 32.40 -3.98
CA LYS A 347 9.72 33.15 -2.96
C LYS A 347 10.46 33.16 -1.63
N SER A 348 10.82 31.99 -1.09
CA SER A 348 11.50 31.90 0.21
C SER A 348 12.89 32.54 0.16
N TRP A 349 13.62 32.37 -0.93
CA TRP A 349 14.91 33.03 -1.16
C TRP A 349 14.79 34.57 -1.10
N ILE A 350 13.79 35.14 -1.76
CA ILE A 350 13.53 36.59 -1.71
C ILE A 350 13.09 37.00 -0.29
N GLU A 351 12.12 36.29 0.31
CA GLU A 351 11.59 36.57 1.65
C GLU A 351 12.69 36.60 2.73
N GLU A 352 13.61 35.63 2.69
CA GLU A 352 14.74 35.51 3.62
C GLU A 352 15.83 36.55 3.36
N SER A 353 16.00 36.98 2.10
CA SER A 353 17.05 37.93 1.72
C SER A 353 16.66 39.39 1.94
N LEU A 354 15.37 39.74 1.94
CA LEU A 354 14.92 41.13 2.06
C LEU A 354 15.44 41.87 3.32
N PRO A 355 15.46 41.28 4.53
CA PRO A 355 15.87 41.99 5.74
C PRO A 355 17.33 42.48 5.71
N ASN A 356 18.26 41.67 5.15
CA ASN A 356 19.70 41.87 5.34
C ASN A 356 20.52 41.86 4.04
N ALA A 357 19.96 41.40 2.92
CA ALA A 357 20.69 41.10 1.69
C ALA A 357 19.91 41.49 0.41
N THR A 358 19.05 42.52 0.47
CA THR A 358 18.21 42.93 -0.68
C THR A 358 19.01 43.15 -1.97
N THR A 359 20.24 43.68 -1.90
CA THR A 359 21.08 43.92 -3.09
C THR A 359 21.57 42.64 -3.77
N GLN A 360 21.54 41.48 -3.10
CA GLN A 360 21.98 40.20 -3.65
C GLN A 360 20.90 39.50 -4.48
N VAL A 361 19.63 39.90 -4.29
CA VAL A 361 18.48 39.30 -4.99
C VAL A 361 17.94 40.18 -6.11
N ILE A 362 18.55 41.34 -6.34
CA ILE A 362 18.19 42.26 -7.43
C ILE A 362 19.06 41.94 -8.65
N ASP A 363 18.45 41.96 -9.84
CA ASP A 363 19.17 41.90 -11.11
C ASP A 363 20.24 43.00 -11.15
N ALA A 364 21.50 42.60 -11.32
CA ALA A 364 22.65 43.50 -11.39
C ALA A 364 22.53 44.54 -12.53
N ASN A 365 21.70 44.27 -13.55
CA ASN A 365 21.41 45.22 -14.62
C ASN A 365 20.38 46.30 -14.26
N LEU A 366 19.61 46.11 -13.18
CA LEU A 366 18.58 47.05 -12.73
C LEU A 366 19.08 48.04 -11.67
N LEU A 367 20.12 47.66 -10.91
CA LEU A 367 20.66 48.50 -9.85
C LEU A 367 22.18 48.29 -9.67
N GLY A 368 22.98 49.21 -10.22
CA GLY A 368 24.43 49.22 -10.08
C GLY A 368 24.91 50.02 -8.86
N ARG A 369 26.04 49.63 -8.23
CA ARG A 369 26.58 50.35 -7.04
C ARG A 369 26.97 51.81 -7.30
N GLN A 370 27.10 52.22 -8.55
CA GLN A 370 27.43 53.59 -8.97
C GLN A 370 26.21 54.36 -9.49
N ASP A 371 25.01 53.80 -9.36
CA ASP A 371 23.80 54.44 -9.84
C ASP A 371 23.48 55.71 -9.06
N GLU A 372 23.17 56.78 -9.77
CA GLU A 372 22.52 57.93 -9.15
C GLU A 372 21.21 57.51 -8.47
N HIS A 373 20.97 58.06 -7.28
CA HIS A 373 19.82 57.73 -6.43
C HIS A 373 19.73 56.23 -6.08
N PHE A 374 20.88 55.58 -5.87
CA PHE A 374 20.97 54.16 -5.54
C PHE A 374 20.05 53.75 -4.38
N ASN A 375 20.07 54.52 -3.28
CA ASN A 375 19.29 54.20 -2.08
C ASN A 375 17.78 54.30 -2.36
N GLU A 376 17.36 55.31 -3.11
CA GLU A 376 15.96 55.51 -3.45
C GLU A 376 15.45 54.44 -4.43
N LYS A 377 16.29 54.03 -5.40
CA LYS A 377 15.98 52.91 -6.31
C LYS A 377 15.94 51.58 -5.55
N LEU A 378 16.89 51.35 -4.64
CA LEU A 378 16.92 50.16 -3.78
C LEU A 378 15.64 50.06 -2.95
N GLU A 379 15.20 51.17 -2.35
CA GLU A 379 13.96 51.22 -1.58
C GLU A 379 12.75 50.92 -2.48
N CYS A 380 12.69 51.49 -3.69
CA CYS A 380 11.63 51.18 -4.65
C CYS A 380 11.56 49.69 -4.98
N ILE A 381 12.70 49.05 -5.27
CA ILE A 381 12.76 47.63 -5.59
C ILE A 381 12.43 46.76 -4.37
N SER A 382 12.86 47.16 -3.16
CA SER A 382 12.48 46.50 -1.91
C SER A 382 10.95 46.51 -1.72
N VAL A 383 10.29 47.65 -1.97
CA VAL A 383 8.83 47.75 -1.92
C VAL A 383 8.16 46.87 -2.99
N ILE A 384 8.75 46.76 -4.19
CA ILE A 384 8.25 45.85 -5.23
C ILE A 384 8.33 44.39 -4.77
N PHE A 385 9.43 43.95 -4.17
CA PHE A 385 9.53 42.59 -3.65
C PHE A 385 8.57 42.34 -2.48
N LYS A 386 8.40 43.31 -1.56
CA LYS A 386 7.38 43.21 -0.49
C LYS A 386 5.97 43.07 -1.08
N LEU A 387 5.66 43.84 -2.12
CA LEU A 387 4.39 43.73 -2.83
C LEU A 387 4.25 42.35 -3.48
N ALA A 388 5.28 41.86 -4.15
CA ALA A 388 5.30 40.54 -4.77
C ALA A 388 5.08 39.42 -3.73
N LEU A 389 5.74 39.50 -2.57
CA LEU A 389 5.53 38.56 -1.47
C LEU A 389 4.10 38.59 -0.94
N SER A 390 3.49 39.78 -0.84
CA SER A 390 2.08 39.93 -0.46
C SER A 390 1.10 39.36 -1.50
N CYS A 391 1.46 39.40 -2.79
CA CYS A 391 0.71 38.72 -3.86
C CYS A 391 0.82 37.20 -3.74
N CYS A 392 1.96 36.71 -3.23
CA CYS A 392 2.26 35.28 -3.07
C CYS A 392 1.96 34.73 -1.67
N ALA A 393 1.06 35.39 -0.91
CA ALA A 393 0.63 34.90 0.40
C ALA A 393 0.04 33.48 0.29
N LYS A 394 0.33 32.64 1.29
CA LYS A 394 -0.06 31.22 1.29
C LYS A 394 -1.57 31.04 1.20
N CYS A 395 -2.34 31.79 2.01
CA CYS A 395 -3.79 31.81 1.90
C CYS A 395 -4.25 32.82 0.83
N PRO A 396 -5.14 32.45 -0.12
CA PRO A 396 -5.68 33.38 -1.10
C PRO A 396 -6.35 34.62 -0.48
N ARG A 397 -6.96 34.50 0.70
CA ARG A 397 -7.65 35.63 1.37
C ARG A 397 -6.68 36.70 1.86
N ASP A 398 -5.44 36.31 2.15
CA ASP A 398 -4.38 37.20 2.63
C ASP A 398 -3.62 37.86 1.47
N ARG A 399 -3.87 37.42 0.23
CA ARG A 399 -3.27 38.05 -0.95
C ARG A 399 -3.88 39.43 -1.15
N THR A 400 -3.00 40.40 -1.40
CA THR A 400 -3.43 41.73 -1.86
C THR A 400 -4.32 41.60 -3.11
N ASN A 401 -5.18 42.58 -3.37
CA ASN A 401 -6.00 42.58 -4.58
C ASN A 401 -5.33 43.38 -5.70
N MET A 402 -5.71 43.11 -6.96
CA MET A 402 -5.03 43.73 -8.10
C MET A 402 -5.20 45.27 -8.16
N LYS A 403 -6.26 45.84 -7.56
CA LYS A 403 -6.41 47.30 -7.48
C LYS A 403 -5.34 47.92 -6.60
N ASP A 404 -5.06 47.30 -5.45
CA ASP A 404 -4.04 47.76 -4.51
C ASP A 404 -2.63 47.53 -5.05
N VAL A 405 -2.41 46.42 -5.77
CA VAL A 405 -1.17 46.17 -6.52
C VAL A 405 -0.91 47.30 -7.52
N VAL A 406 -1.89 47.63 -8.36
CA VAL A 406 -1.78 48.71 -9.35
C VAL A 406 -1.55 50.06 -8.66
N ALA A 407 -2.28 50.37 -7.59
CA ALA A 407 -2.11 51.61 -6.83
C ALA A 407 -0.70 51.74 -6.25
N THR A 408 -0.16 50.65 -5.69
CA THR A 408 1.20 50.60 -5.14
C THR A 408 2.25 50.78 -6.23
N LEU A 409 2.15 50.04 -7.34
CA LEU A 409 3.07 50.18 -8.48
C LEU A 409 3.01 51.59 -9.10
N GLN A 410 1.83 52.20 -9.17
CA GLN A 410 1.70 53.60 -9.63
C GLN A 410 2.37 54.58 -8.67
N LYS A 411 2.29 54.36 -7.35
CA LYS A 411 2.99 55.17 -6.35
C LYS A 411 4.50 55.06 -6.51
N ILE A 412 5.04 53.85 -6.68
CA ILE A 412 6.46 53.61 -6.93
C ILE A 412 6.90 54.27 -8.24
N LYS A 413 6.11 54.12 -9.32
CA LYS A 413 6.37 54.78 -10.60
C LYS A 413 6.45 56.32 -10.48
N ARG A 414 5.61 56.93 -9.64
CA ARG A 414 5.67 58.38 -9.39
C ARG A 414 6.93 58.76 -8.61
N GLN A 415 7.31 57.98 -7.59
CA GLN A 415 8.56 58.20 -6.85
C GLN A 415 9.78 58.18 -7.76
N ILE A 416 9.88 57.15 -8.62
CA ILE A 416 10.97 57.05 -9.61
C ILE A 416 10.96 58.24 -10.59
N LYS A 417 9.78 58.72 -11.02
CA LYS A 417 9.67 59.88 -11.92
C LYS A 417 10.04 61.22 -11.28
N MET A 418 9.91 61.35 -9.97
CA MET A 418 10.28 62.58 -9.24
C MET A 418 11.76 62.62 -8.84
N MET A 419 12.51 61.54 -9.08
CA MET A 419 13.96 61.57 -8.96
C MET A 419 14.50 62.57 -10.01
N PRO A 420 15.26 63.60 -9.61
CA PRO A 420 15.82 64.56 -10.54
C PRO A 420 16.64 63.81 -11.59
N ARG A 421 16.25 63.96 -12.87
CA ARG A 421 17.18 63.67 -13.96
C ARG A 421 18.11 64.86 -14.04
N PHE A 422 19.37 64.71 -13.66
CA PHE A 422 20.35 65.65 -14.12
C PHE A 422 20.51 65.42 -15.62
N GLU A 423 20.06 66.39 -16.42
CA GLU A 423 20.56 66.53 -17.78
C GLU A 423 22.07 66.79 -17.66
N THR A 424 22.86 65.82 -18.09
CA THR A 424 24.24 66.04 -18.51
C THR A 424 24.38 65.57 -19.93
#